data_AF-A0A699KGY5-F1
#
_entry.id   AF-A0A699KGY5-F1
#
_cell.length_a   1.000
_cell.length_b   1.000
_cell.length_c   1.000
_cell.angle_alpha   90.00
_cell.angle_beta   90.00
_cell.angle_gamma   90.00
#
_symmetry.space_group_name_H-M   'P 1'
#
loop_
_entity.id
_entity.type
_entity.pdbx_description
1 polymer ?
#
loop_
_entity_poly.entity_id
_entity_poly.type
_entity_poly.pdbx_seq_one_letter_code
_entity_poly.pdbx_strand_id
1 'polypeptide(L)'
;MLKVSPWKGVVRFGKWGKLYPKYVGPFKVLEEIGKVAYKLKLPEELSRVHNTFYVSNLKKCHADEPLAVLLDGLHFDDKLYFVEEPVEIIDREVKWLKRSRIPLVKVR
;
A
#
# COMPACT_ATOMS: atom_id res chain seq x y z
N MET A 1 -10.06 4.08 10.76
CA MET A 1 -9.59 4.22 9.36
C MET A 1 -9.22 2.85 8.80
N LEU A 2 -9.33 2.66 7.49
CA LEU A 2 -9.08 1.36 6.83
C LEU A 2 -8.00 1.50 5.76
N LYS A 3 -7.18 0.46 5.58
CA LYS A 3 -6.23 0.34 4.48
C LYS A 3 -6.75 -0.62 3.42
N VAL A 4 -6.47 -0.33 2.16
CA VAL A 4 -6.95 -1.14 1.02
C VAL A 4 -5.81 -1.99 0.48
N SER A 5 -6.11 -3.27 0.21
CA SER A 5 -5.21 -4.16 -0.53
C SER A 5 -5.38 -3.94 -2.04
N PRO A 6 -4.30 -3.79 -2.80
CA PRO A 6 -4.35 -3.48 -4.23
C PRO A 6 -4.83 -4.63 -5.18
N TRP A 7 -5.33 -5.76 -4.66
CA TRP A 7 -5.19 -7.07 -5.33
C TRP A 7 -6.42 -7.68 -6.03
N LYS A 8 -7.53 -6.98 -6.27
CA LYS A 8 -8.68 -7.64 -6.94
C LYS A 8 -9.46 -6.72 -7.89
N GLY A 9 -9.02 -6.69 -9.15
CA GLY A 9 -9.70 -6.10 -10.33
C GLY A 9 -10.00 -4.60 -10.14
N VAL A 10 -9.28 -3.67 -10.77
CA VAL A 10 -9.51 -3.27 -12.16
C VAL A 10 -8.27 -2.59 -12.75
N VAL A 11 -7.25 -2.29 -11.96
CA VAL A 11 -5.94 -1.88 -12.44
C VAL A 11 -4.87 -2.55 -11.60
N ARG A 12 -4.05 -3.39 -12.25
CA ARG A 12 -2.92 -4.00 -11.58
C ARG A 12 -1.94 -2.88 -11.28
N PHE A 13 -1.90 -2.44 -10.02
CA PHE A 13 -0.65 -1.90 -9.52
C PHE A 13 0.46 -2.91 -9.86
N GLY A 14 1.60 -2.45 -10.40
CA GLY A 14 2.60 -3.26 -11.12
C GLY A 14 3.20 -4.46 -10.35
N LYS A 15 4.37 -4.99 -10.74
CA LYS A 15 5.08 -5.97 -9.90
C LYS A 15 5.83 -5.23 -8.79
N TRP A 16 5.77 -5.73 -7.56
CA TRP A 16 6.33 -5.05 -6.38
C TRP A 16 7.59 -5.76 -5.96
N GLY A 17 8.64 -4.99 -5.69
CA GLY A 17 9.81 -5.49 -4.97
C GLY A 17 9.45 -5.92 -3.54
N LYS A 18 10.34 -6.70 -2.92
CA LYS A 18 10.17 -7.27 -1.57
C LYS A 18 9.88 -6.22 -0.47
N LEU A 19 10.27 -4.96 -0.69
CA LEU A 19 10.24 -3.89 0.31
C LEU A 19 8.99 -2.99 0.23
N TYR A 20 8.07 -3.25 -0.69
CA TYR A 20 6.93 -2.35 -0.88
C TYR A 20 5.78 -2.66 0.12
N PRO A 21 5.15 -1.64 0.75
CA PRO A 21 4.00 -1.79 1.64
C PRO A 21 2.78 -2.51 1.04
N LYS A 22 2.35 -3.65 1.58
CA LYS A 22 1.21 -4.45 1.05
C LYS A 22 -0.17 -3.76 1.04
N TYR A 23 -0.34 -2.66 1.77
CA TYR A 23 -1.61 -1.94 1.89
C TYR A 23 -1.39 -0.45 1.69
N VAL A 24 -2.35 0.18 1.01
CA VAL A 24 -2.28 1.59 0.62
C VAL A 24 -3.24 2.39 1.48
N GLY A 25 -2.74 3.54 1.95
CA GLY A 25 -3.50 4.62 2.58
C GLY A 25 -4.26 4.24 3.85
N PRO A 26 -4.43 5.16 4.80
CA PRO A 26 -5.56 5.12 5.70
C PRO A 26 -6.71 5.92 5.08
N PHE A 27 -7.74 5.24 4.60
CA PHE A 27 -8.96 5.87 4.09
C PHE A 27 -10.04 5.91 5.17
N LYS A 28 -10.87 6.95 5.11
CA LYS A 28 -12.07 7.08 5.96
C LYS A 28 -13.22 6.31 5.30
N VAL A 29 -14.05 5.65 6.12
CA VAL A 29 -15.28 5.01 5.63
C VAL A 29 -16.33 6.10 5.44
N LEU A 30 -16.94 6.16 4.27
CA LEU A 30 -18.07 7.03 3.97
C LEU A 30 -19.40 6.33 4.29
N GLU A 31 -19.51 5.06 3.90
CA GLU A 31 -20.74 4.29 4.02
C GLU A 31 -20.42 2.80 4.18
N GLU A 32 -21.23 2.08 4.96
CA GLU A 32 -21.17 0.62 5.05
C GLU A 32 -22.26 -0.02 4.18
N ILE A 33 -21.86 -0.72 3.12
CA ILE A 33 -22.79 -1.44 2.24
C ILE A 33 -23.00 -2.85 2.80
N GLY A 34 -23.96 -2.96 3.72
CA GLY A 34 -24.25 -4.20 4.42
C GLY A 34 -23.04 -4.74 5.19
N LYS A 35 -22.92 -6.07 5.30
CA LYS A 35 -21.81 -6.72 6.02
C LYS A 35 -20.58 -6.99 5.15
N VAL A 36 -20.63 -6.60 3.89
CA VAL A 36 -19.83 -7.23 2.82
C VAL A 36 -18.86 -6.26 2.17
N ALA A 37 -19.22 -4.98 2.07
CA ALA A 37 -18.40 -3.97 1.44
C ALA A 37 -18.54 -2.60 2.12
N TYR A 38 -17.49 -1.78 2.02
CA TYR A 38 -17.47 -0.41 2.53
C TYR A 38 -17.13 0.57 1.40
N LYS A 39 -17.78 1.72 1.39
CA LYS A 39 -17.37 2.88 0.58
C LYS A 39 -16.34 3.67 1.34
N LEU A 40 -15.22 3.97 0.70
CA LEU A 40 -14.13 4.74 1.27
C LEU A 40 -14.04 6.13 0.65
N LYS A 41 -13.59 7.11 1.42
CA LYS A 41 -13.21 8.42 0.92
C LYS A 41 -11.83 8.29 0.26
N LEU A 42 -11.82 8.12 -1.04
CA LEU A 42 -10.61 8.14 -1.85
C LEU A 42 -10.21 9.59 -2.17
N PRO A 43 -8.92 9.88 -2.27
CA PRO A 43 -8.40 11.15 -2.73
C PRO A 43 -8.49 11.24 -4.27
N GLU A 44 -8.33 12.44 -4.81
CA GLU A 44 -8.64 12.74 -6.22
C GLU A 44 -7.72 11.99 -7.21
N GLU A 45 -6.50 11.67 -6.80
CA GLU A 45 -5.54 10.86 -7.57
C GLU A 45 -6.07 9.45 -7.83
N LEU A 46 -6.96 8.97 -6.97
CA LEU A 46 -7.62 7.66 -7.05
C LEU A 46 -9.06 7.75 -7.57
N SER A 47 -9.47 8.87 -8.16
CA SER A 47 -10.83 9.09 -8.69
C SER A 47 -11.26 8.03 -9.73
N ARG A 48 -10.31 7.46 -10.49
CA ARG A 48 -10.57 6.39 -11.47
C ARG A 48 -10.81 5.02 -10.80
N VAL A 49 -10.48 4.85 -9.52
CA VAL A 49 -10.70 3.61 -8.76
C VAL A 49 -12.08 3.64 -8.12
N HIS A 50 -12.81 2.53 -8.22
CA HIS A 50 -14.08 2.39 -7.51
C HIS A 50 -13.87 2.54 -6.00
N ASN A 51 -14.60 3.47 -5.39
CA ASN A 51 -14.52 3.76 -3.96
C ASN A 51 -15.14 2.67 -3.07
N THR A 52 -15.74 1.64 -3.65
CA THR A 52 -16.39 0.54 -2.93
C THR A 52 -15.47 -0.68 -2.88
N PHE A 53 -15.14 -1.13 -1.67
CA PHE A 53 -14.23 -2.24 -1.45
C PHE A 53 -14.88 -3.32 -0.59
N TYR A 54 -14.65 -4.58 -0.97
CA TYR A 54 -15.06 -5.73 -0.18
C TYR A 54 -14.25 -5.83 1.11
N VAL A 55 -14.87 -6.24 2.23
CA VAL A 55 -14.23 -6.27 3.57
C VAL A 55 -12.94 -7.11 3.59
N SER A 56 -12.87 -8.20 2.82
CA SER A 56 -11.63 -9.01 2.67
C SER A 56 -10.43 -8.26 2.11
N ASN A 57 -10.68 -7.18 1.37
CA ASN A 57 -9.64 -6.34 0.78
C ASN A 57 -9.23 -5.20 1.73
N LEU A 58 -9.85 -5.12 2.92
CA LEU A 58 -9.65 -4.05 3.88
C LEU A 58 -8.90 -4.57 5.10
N LYS A 59 -8.02 -3.74 5.66
CA LYS A 59 -7.34 -4.00 6.92
C LYS A 59 -7.49 -2.82 7.86
N LYS A 60 -7.73 -3.09 9.14
CA LYS A 60 -7.81 -2.03 10.17
C LYS A 60 -6.48 -1.28 10.23
N CYS A 61 -6.55 0.05 10.15
CA CYS A 61 -5.38 0.91 10.38
C CYS A 61 -5.32 1.23 11.88
N HIS A 62 -4.21 0.84 12.52
CA HIS A 62 -3.94 1.08 13.95
C HIS A 62 -3.01 2.28 14.21
N ALA A 63 -2.66 3.03 13.18
CA ALA A 63 -1.83 4.22 13.35
C ALA A 63 -2.70 5.38 13.87
N ASP A 64 -2.36 5.89 15.05
CA ASP A 64 -2.79 7.20 15.54
C ASP A 64 -1.94 8.25 14.80
N GLU A 65 -2.57 9.10 13.98
CA GLU A 65 -1.96 10.16 13.16
C GLU A 65 -1.06 9.76 11.95
N PRO A 66 -0.94 10.63 10.94
CA PRO A 66 -0.85 10.20 9.56
C PRO A 66 0.61 9.89 9.20
N LEU A 67 0.95 8.61 9.18
CA LEU A 67 1.86 8.08 8.17
C LEU A 67 1.19 8.17 6.78
N ALA A 68 0.68 9.36 6.41
CA ALA A 68 0.24 9.77 5.07
C ALA A 68 1.42 9.94 4.10
N VAL A 69 2.62 9.54 4.52
CA VAL A 69 3.82 9.39 3.69
C VAL A 69 3.58 8.46 2.49
N LEU A 70 2.52 7.65 2.50
CA LEU A 70 2.17 6.72 1.44
C LEU A 70 1.26 7.30 0.33
N LEU A 71 0.89 8.58 0.37
CA LEU A 71 0.19 9.20 -0.76
C LEU A 71 0.98 10.37 -1.36
N ASP A 72 1.65 11.18 -0.54
CA ASP A 72 2.49 12.29 -1.03
C ASP A 72 3.68 11.80 -1.88
N GLY A 73 4.27 10.63 -1.58
CA GLY A 73 5.37 10.03 -2.36
C GLY A 73 4.91 9.05 -3.43
N LEU A 74 3.60 8.98 -3.69
CA LEU A 74 3.01 7.87 -4.41
C LEU A 74 2.25 8.39 -5.63
N HIS A 75 3.04 8.81 -6.62
CA HIS A 75 2.54 9.36 -7.86
C HIS A 75 1.81 8.28 -8.68
N PHE A 76 0.55 8.54 -9.01
CA PHE A 76 -0.26 7.68 -9.86
C PHE A 76 -0.12 8.16 -11.30
N ASP A 77 0.36 7.29 -12.18
CA ASP A 77 0.30 7.54 -13.63
C ASP A 77 -1.17 7.52 -14.10
N ASP A 78 -1.44 8.09 -15.27
CA ASP A 78 -2.76 8.09 -15.92
C ASP A 78 -3.37 6.69 -16.00
N LYS A 79 -2.53 5.66 -16.08
CA LYS A 79 -2.97 4.26 -16.11
C LYS A 79 -3.18 3.68 -14.71
N LEU A 80 -3.26 4.48 -13.64
CA LEU A 80 -3.33 4.07 -12.23
C LEU A 80 -2.16 3.16 -11.80
N TYR A 81 -1.03 3.22 -12.52
CA TYR A 81 0.21 2.57 -12.09
C TYR A 81 0.88 3.45 -11.04
N PHE A 82 1.42 2.82 -10.01
CA PHE A 82 2.31 3.49 -9.09
C PHE A 82 3.64 3.78 -9.79
N VAL A 83 4.04 5.04 -9.80
CA VAL A 83 5.41 5.43 -10.15
C VAL A 83 6.29 5.04 -8.96
N GLU A 84 7.28 4.19 -9.20
CA GLU A 84 8.20 3.71 -8.16
C GLU A 84 9.05 4.87 -7.61
N GLU A 85 8.84 5.25 -6.35
CA GLU A 85 9.93 5.78 -5.52
C GLU A 85 10.54 4.59 -4.75
N PRO A 86 11.65 4.01 -5.24
CA PRO A 86 12.29 2.92 -4.54
C PRO A 86 12.75 3.42 -3.17
N VAL A 87 12.37 2.72 -2.11
CA VAL A 87 12.88 3.06 -0.77
C VAL A 87 14.40 2.91 -0.81
N GLU A 88 15.10 4.01 -0.55
CA GLU A 88 16.55 4.07 -0.65
C GLU A 88 17.17 3.02 0.27
N ILE A 89 17.91 2.08 -0.32
CA ILE A 89 18.73 1.14 0.43
C ILE A 89 19.99 1.90 0.85
N ILE A 90 20.04 2.29 2.12
CA ILE A 90 21.18 3.02 2.70
C ILE A 90 22.40 2.10 2.75
N ASP A 91 22.20 0.82 3.08
CA ASP A 91 23.31 -0.09 3.32
C ASP A 91 22.93 -1.55 3.03
N ARG A 92 23.93 -2.38 2.72
CA ARG A 92 23.79 -3.80 2.46
C ARG A 92 24.81 -4.57 3.29
N GLU A 93 24.33 -5.41 4.19
CA GLU A 93 25.16 -6.26 5.03
C GLU A 93 24.85 -7.73 4.75
N VAL A 94 25.84 -8.62 4.86
CA VAL A 94 25.61 -10.06 4.79
C VAL A 94 25.88 -10.66 6.16
N LYS A 95 24.82 -11.13 6.82
CA LYS A 95 24.95 -11.83 8.09
C LYS A 95 25.32 -13.28 7.84
N TRP A 96 26.45 -13.68 8.40
CA TRP A 96 26.95 -15.05 8.33
C TRP A 96 26.43 -15.87 9.51
N LEU A 97 25.73 -16.96 9.19
CA LEU A 97 25.35 -18.00 10.14
C LEU A 97 26.19 -19.26 9.87
N LYS A 98 26.18 -20.22 10.80
CA LYS A 98 26.98 -21.46 10.70
C LYS A 98 26.82 -22.23 9.37
N ARG A 99 25.70 -22.08 8.66
CA ARG A 99 25.42 -22.76 7.37
C ARG A 99 24.85 -21.87 6.28
N SER A 100 24.61 -20.59 6.53
CA SER A 100 23.93 -19.72 5.56
C SER A 100 24.42 -18.30 5.60
N ARG A 101 24.24 -17.61 4.48
CA ARG A 101 24.50 -16.18 4.31
C ARG A 101 23.18 -15.49 4.06
N ILE A 102 22.82 -14.54 4.92
CA ILE A 102 21.56 -13.80 4.80
C ILE A 102 21.90 -12.36 4.39
N PRO A 103 21.55 -11.92 3.17
CA PRO A 103 21.66 -10.52 2.80
C PRO A 103 20.61 -9.71 3.55
N LEU A 104 21.08 -8.76 4.34
CA LEU A 104 20.31 -7.75 5.04
C LEU A 104 20.47 -6.42 4.30
N VAL A 105 19.39 -5.66 4.24
CA VAL A 105 19.38 -4.33 3.64
C VAL A 105 18.86 -3.35 4.67
N LYS A 106 19.59 -2.27 4.89
CA LYS A 106 19.14 -1.14 5.68
C LYS A 106 18.39 -0.20 4.77
N VAL A 107 17.18 0.12 5.15
CA VAL A 107 16.24 0.94 4.40
C VAL A 107 16.05 2.25 5.16
N ARG A 108 15.92 3.37 4.44
CA ARG A 108 15.74 4.71 5.01
C ARG A 108 14.39 4.88 5.73
#